data_AF-A0A7J6WR60-F1
#
_entry.id   AF-A0A7J6WR60-F1
#
_cell.length_a   1.000
_cell.length_b   1.000
_cell.length_c   1.000
_cell.angle_alpha   90.00
_cell.angle_beta   90.00
_cell.angle_gamma   90.00
#
_symmetry.space_group_name_H-M   'P 1'
#
loop_
_entity.id
_entity.type
_entity.pdbx_description
1 polymer ?
#
loop_
_entity_poly.entity_id
_entity_poly.type
_entity_poly.pdbx_seq_one_letter_code
_entity_poly.pdbx_strand_id
1 'polypeptide(L)'
;MYAASMYANAIRNCDPEGPLMLYVSKMIPASDKGRFFAFGRVFAGKVSTGMKVRIMGPNYVLGQKKDLYTKSVQRTVIWMGKRQESVEDVPCGNTVAMVGLDQFITKNATLTNEKEVDAHPIRAMKFSASPVVRVAVQCKVASDLPKLAEGLKRLAKSRSYGGVFN
;
A
#
# COMPACT_ATOMS: atom_id res chain seq x y z
N MET A 1 0.47 -30.40 -9.00
CA MET A 1 -0.61 -29.71 -9.74
C MET A 1 -1.46 -29.01 -8.69
N TYR A 2 -1.06 -27.81 -8.26
CA TYR A 2 -1.67 -27.16 -7.11
C TYR A 2 -3.05 -26.65 -7.50
N ALA A 3 -4.08 -27.10 -6.77
CA ALA A 3 -5.37 -26.45 -6.76
C ALA A 3 -5.14 -24.93 -6.67
N ALA A 4 -5.70 -24.18 -7.62
CA ALA A 4 -5.61 -22.73 -7.57
C ALA A 4 -6.10 -22.29 -6.19
N SER A 5 -5.18 -21.71 -5.40
CA SER A 5 -5.45 -21.25 -4.04
C SER A 5 -6.75 -20.44 -4.03
N MET A 6 -7.59 -20.57 -3.00
CA MET A 6 -8.90 -19.91 -2.93
C MET A 6 -8.81 -18.41 -3.27
N TYR A 7 -7.71 -17.75 -2.88
CA TYR A 7 -7.40 -16.36 -3.20
C TYR A 7 -7.20 -16.13 -4.71
N ALA A 8 -6.51 -17.04 -5.40
CA ALA A 8 -6.26 -16.93 -6.84
C ALA A 8 -7.55 -17.09 -7.65
N ASN A 9 -8.44 -18.00 -7.23
CA ASN A 9 -9.77 -18.14 -7.84
C ASN A 9 -10.66 -16.93 -7.56
N ALA A 10 -10.64 -16.40 -6.33
CA ALA A 10 -11.38 -15.19 -5.97
C ALA A 10 -10.91 -13.97 -6.78
N ILE A 11 -9.59 -13.82 -6.97
CA ILE A 11 -9.00 -12.78 -7.82
C ILE A 11 -9.42 -12.97 -9.28
N ARG A 12 -9.38 -14.21 -9.79
CA ARG A 12 -9.76 -14.52 -11.17
C ARG A 12 -11.24 -14.22 -11.44
N ASN A 13 -12.10 -14.56 -10.49
CA ASN A 13 -13.55 -14.38 -10.60
C ASN A 13 -14.00 -12.96 -10.21
N CYS A 14 -13.09 -12.14 -9.66
CA CYS A 14 -13.40 -10.82 -9.11
C CYS A 14 -14.61 -10.88 -8.17
N ASP A 15 -14.57 -11.82 -7.23
CA ASP A 15 -15.69 -12.11 -6.33
C ASP A 15 -15.78 -11.05 -5.21
N PRO A 16 -16.87 -10.27 -5.10
CA PRO A 16 -17.04 -9.26 -4.06
C PRO A 16 -17.28 -9.85 -2.67
N GLU A 17 -17.70 -11.11 -2.57
CA GLU A 17 -17.94 -11.82 -1.30
C GLU A 17 -16.75 -12.68 -0.89
N GLY A 18 -15.76 -12.82 -1.78
CA GLY A 18 -14.55 -13.59 -1.53
C GLY A 18 -13.58 -12.93 -0.53
N PRO A 19 -12.44 -13.60 -0.25
CA PRO A 19 -11.40 -13.05 0.62
C PRO A 19 -10.87 -11.73 0.06
N LEU A 20 -10.73 -10.73 0.93
CA LEU A 20 -10.17 -9.44 0.53
C LEU A 20 -8.74 -9.64 0.03
N MET A 21 -8.49 -9.23 -1.22
CA MET A 21 -7.17 -9.16 -1.82
C MET A 21 -7.01 -7.78 -2.45
N LEU A 22 -6.23 -6.89 -1.82
CA LEU A 22 -6.01 -5.53 -2.29
C LEU A 22 -4.50 -5.29 -2.43
N TYR A 23 -4.08 -4.74 -3.57
CA TYR A 23 -2.68 -4.36 -3.79
C TYR A 23 -2.51 -2.86 -3.73
N VAL A 24 -1.68 -2.38 -2.80
CA VAL A 24 -1.26 -0.98 -2.71
C VAL A 24 -0.05 -0.78 -3.59
N SER A 25 -0.18 0.11 -4.57
CA SER A 25 0.84 0.38 -5.58
C SER A 25 1.62 1.68 -5.33
N LYS A 26 1.00 2.64 -4.63
CA LYS A 26 1.57 3.95 -4.41
C LYS A 26 1.01 4.61 -3.15
N MET A 27 1.86 5.37 -2.47
CA MET A 27 1.46 6.27 -1.40
C MET A 27 1.27 7.68 -1.98
N ILE A 28 0.07 8.26 -1.84
CA ILE A 28 -0.22 9.63 -2.29
C ILE A 28 -0.14 10.56 -1.08
N PRO A 29 0.70 11.61 -1.09
CA PRO A 29 0.75 12.56 0.02
C PRO A 29 -0.58 13.30 0.16
N ALA A 30 -1.10 13.39 1.38
CA ALA A 30 -2.26 14.22 1.69
C ALA A 30 -1.86 15.71 1.75
N SER A 31 -2.86 16.60 1.62
CA SER A 31 -2.70 18.04 1.89
C SER A 31 -2.28 18.31 3.34
N ASP A 32 -2.70 17.43 4.26
CA ASP A 32 -2.35 17.51 5.66
C ASP A 32 -0.92 16.99 5.88
N LYS A 33 -0.07 17.90 6.38
CA LYS A 33 1.38 17.68 6.57
C LYS A 33 1.65 16.35 7.30
N GLY A 34 2.09 15.35 6.55
CA GLY A 34 2.67 14.10 7.08
C GLY A 34 1.84 12.84 6.88
N ARG A 35 0.59 12.94 6.41
CA ARG A 35 -0.24 11.76 6.13
C ARG A 35 -0.14 11.33 4.67
N PHE A 36 -0.25 10.02 4.45
CA PHE A 36 -0.31 9.43 3.12
C PHE A 36 -1.57 8.61 2.95
N PHE A 37 -2.14 8.68 1.75
CA PHE A 37 -3.15 7.76 1.28
C PHE A 37 -2.48 6.55 0.65
N ALA A 38 -2.86 5.35 1.09
CA ALA A 38 -2.47 4.11 0.42
C ALA A 38 -3.40 3.91 -0.78
N PHE A 39 -2.88 4.11 -2.00
CA PHE A 39 -3.63 3.97 -3.24
C PHE A 39 -3.38 2.60 -3.87
N GLY A 40 -4.47 1.90 -4.16
CA GLY A 40 -4.42 0.53 -4.62
C GLY A 40 -5.66 0.10 -5.39
N ARG A 41 -5.64 -1.17 -5.79
CA ARG A 41 -6.77 -1.83 -6.44
C ARG A 41 -7.25 -3.00 -5.60
N VAL A 42 -8.57 -3.13 -5.47
CA VAL A 42 -9.22 -4.30 -4.88
C VAL A 42 -9.36 -5.36 -5.98
N PHE A 43 -8.72 -6.51 -5.82
CA PHE A 43 -8.78 -7.62 -6.77
C PHE A 43 -9.84 -8.65 -6.41
N ALA A 44 -10.10 -8.86 -5.12
CA ALA A 44 -11.16 -9.71 -4.61
C ALA A 44 -11.67 -9.18 -3.26
N GLY A 45 -12.91 -9.50 -2.93
CA GLY A 45 -13.59 -9.06 -1.73
C GLY A 45 -13.97 -7.57 -1.76
N LYS A 46 -14.25 -7.03 -0.58
CA LYS A 46 -14.72 -5.66 -0.37
C LYS A 46 -14.00 -5.06 0.84
N VAL A 47 -13.54 -3.81 0.70
CA VAL A 47 -12.88 -3.08 1.79
C VAL A 47 -13.85 -2.04 2.33
N SER A 48 -13.99 -1.98 3.65
CA SER A 48 -14.88 -1.01 4.30
C SER A 48 -14.13 -0.16 5.32
N THR A 49 -14.64 1.05 5.57
CA THR A 49 -14.15 1.91 6.64
C THR A 49 -14.33 1.22 8.00
N GLY A 50 -13.30 1.23 8.84
CA GLY A 50 -13.25 0.54 10.14
C GLY A 50 -12.81 -0.93 10.07
N MET A 51 -12.75 -1.53 8.87
CA MET A 51 -12.37 -2.93 8.71
C MET A 51 -10.91 -3.16 9.13
N LYS A 52 -10.66 -4.21 9.92
CA LYS A 52 -9.31 -4.66 10.27
C LYS A 52 -8.72 -5.43 9.11
N VAL A 53 -7.62 -4.92 8.58
CA VAL A 53 -6.87 -5.53 7.48
C VAL A 53 -5.49 -5.95 7.94
N ARG A 54 -5.04 -7.07 7.39
CA ARG A 54 -3.71 -7.60 7.51
C ARG A 54 -2.85 -7.08 6.35
N ILE A 55 -1.81 -6.34 6.68
CA ILE A 55 -0.85 -5.72 5.79
C ILE A 55 0.36 -6.64 5.66
N MET A 56 0.56 -7.16 4.45
CA MET A 56 1.75 -7.93 4.07
C MET A 56 2.69 -7.01 3.29
N GLY A 57 3.85 -6.72 3.85
CA GLY A 57 4.90 -5.97 3.19
C GLY A 57 5.58 -6.74 2.05
N PRO A 58 6.49 -6.09 1.31
CA PRO A 58 7.14 -6.68 0.13
C PRO A 58 8.04 -7.88 0.43
N ASN A 59 8.61 -7.96 1.64
CA ASN A 59 9.49 -9.07 2.04
C ASN A 59 8.77 -10.12 2.89
N TYR A 60 7.43 -10.06 2.97
CA TYR A 60 6.65 -11.05 3.70
C TYR A 60 6.78 -12.41 3.02
N VAL A 61 7.08 -13.43 3.82
CA VAL A 61 7.09 -14.85 3.42
C VAL A 61 6.14 -15.60 4.35
N LEU A 62 5.37 -16.54 3.81
CA LEU A 62 4.45 -17.33 4.62
C LEU A 62 5.18 -18.03 5.76
N GLY A 63 4.56 -18.00 6.94
CA GLY A 63 5.12 -18.54 8.17
C GLY A 63 5.98 -17.56 8.98
N GLN A 64 6.45 -16.45 8.39
CA GLN A 64 7.18 -15.42 9.13
C GLN A 64 6.24 -14.31 9.59
N LYS A 65 6.46 -13.78 10.81
CA LYS A 65 5.77 -12.57 11.29
C LYS A 65 6.48 -11.27 10.87
N LYS A 66 7.53 -11.38 10.07
CA LYS A 66 8.32 -10.24 9.58
C LYS A 66 7.54 -9.50 8.49
N ASP A 67 7.55 -8.17 8.53
CA ASP A 67 6.79 -7.30 7.61
C ASP A 67 5.28 -7.60 7.58
N LEU A 68 4.73 -8.08 8.70
CA LEU A 68 3.31 -8.36 8.87
C LEU A 68 2.71 -7.44 9.94
N TYR A 69 1.66 -6.71 9.57
CA TYR A 69 0.96 -5.80 10.48
C TYR A 69 -0.55 -5.98 10.38
N THR A 70 -1.27 -5.79 11.48
CA THR A 70 -2.74 -5.77 11.48
C THR A 70 -3.21 -4.41 11.95
N LYS A 71 -3.99 -3.70 11.12
CA LYS A 71 -4.55 -2.40 11.44
C LYS A 71 -5.92 -2.18 10.81
N SER A 72 -6.72 -1.32 11.43
CA SER A 72 -7.99 -0.88 10.89
C SER A 72 -7.80 0.20 9.83
N VAL A 73 -8.57 0.11 8.75
CA VAL A 73 -8.69 1.18 7.76
C VAL A 73 -9.52 2.30 8.38
N GLN A 74 -8.95 3.50 8.51
CA GLN A 74 -9.66 4.62 9.13
C GLN A 74 -10.70 5.25 8.22
N ARG A 75 -10.40 5.32 6.92
CA ARG A 75 -11.30 5.87 5.90
C ARG A 75 -10.96 5.31 4.53
N THR A 76 -11.97 4.88 3.80
CA THR A 76 -11.89 4.55 2.37
C THR A 76 -12.36 5.75 1.53
N VAL A 77 -11.61 6.05 0.48
CA VAL A 77 -11.82 7.22 -0.38
C VAL A 77 -11.71 6.78 -1.84
N ILE A 78 -12.67 7.20 -2.66
CA ILE A 78 -12.57 7.10 -4.11
C ILE A 78 -11.94 8.39 -4.63
N TRP A 79 -10.89 8.24 -5.42
CA TRP A 79 -10.13 9.36 -5.95
C TRP A 79 -10.55 9.66 -7.38
N MET A 80 -11.31 10.75 -7.57
CA MET A 80 -11.81 11.22 -8.86
C MET A 80 -11.01 12.44 -9.33
N GLY A 81 -9.72 12.22 -9.63
CA GLY A 81 -8.80 13.26 -10.07
C GLY A 81 -8.58 14.35 -9.01
N LYS A 82 -9.28 15.49 -9.15
CA LYS A 82 -9.22 16.59 -8.17
C LYS A 82 -10.16 16.40 -6.98
N ARG A 83 -11.20 15.58 -7.12
CA ARG A 83 -12.20 15.34 -6.07
C ARG A 83 -11.87 14.06 -5.31
N GLN A 84 -12.01 14.10 -3.99
CA GLN A 84 -11.88 12.96 -3.09
C GLN A 84 -13.22 12.77 -2.41
N GLU A 85 -13.80 11.58 -2.55
CA GLU A 85 -15.08 11.25 -1.93
C GLU A 85 -14.89 10.09 -0.98
N SER A 86 -15.26 10.26 0.28
CA SER A 86 -15.25 9.18 1.27
C SER A 86 -16.45 8.28 1.04
N VAL A 87 -16.19 6.98 0.96
CA VAL A 87 -17.21 5.95 0.79
C VAL A 87 -17.11 4.93 1.92
N GLU A 88 -18.21 4.29 2.26
CA GLU A 88 -18.25 3.31 3.34
C GLU A 88 -17.57 2.00 2.94
N ASP A 89 -17.86 1.51 1.74
CA ASP A 89 -17.33 0.28 1.17
C ASP A 89 -16.90 0.42 -0.30
N VAL A 90 -15.90 -0.36 -0.70
CA VAL A 90 -15.43 -0.46 -2.08
C VAL A 90 -15.29 -1.93 -2.47
N PRO A 91 -16.06 -2.41 -3.46
CA PRO A 91 -15.96 -3.78 -3.94
C PRO A 91 -14.73 -4.00 -4.84
N CYS A 92 -14.45 -5.27 -5.13
CA CYS A 92 -13.44 -5.71 -6.09
C CYS A 92 -13.64 -5.09 -7.49
N GLY A 93 -12.55 -4.99 -8.23
CA GLY A 93 -12.49 -4.34 -9.54
C GLY A 93 -12.14 -2.85 -9.46
N ASN A 94 -12.52 -2.17 -8.38
CA ASN A 94 -12.32 -0.74 -8.19
C ASN A 94 -10.96 -0.37 -7.59
N THR A 95 -10.56 0.88 -7.83
CA THR A 95 -9.40 1.51 -7.16
C THR A 95 -9.85 2.28 -5.93
N VAL A 96 -9.07 2.19 -4.86
CA VAL A 96 -9.37 2.80 -3.57
C VAL A 96 -8.13 3.48 -3.00
N ALA A 97 -8.37 4.61 -2.33
CA ALA A 97 -7.41 5.28 -1.47
C ALA A 97 -7.80 5.06 -0.01
N MET A 98 -6.87 4.59 0.81
CA MET A 98 -7.12 4.31 2.24
C MET A 98 -6.28 5.22 3.12
N VAL A 99 -6.87 5.61 4.26
CA VAL A 99 -6.20 6.39 5.31
C VAL A 99 -5.92 5.52 6.53
N GLY A 100 -4.80 5.77 7.22
CA GLY A 100 -4.43 5.11 8.48
C GLY A 100 -3.45 3.94 8.34
N LEU A 101 -2.93 3.69 7.13
CA LEU A 101 -1.97 2.60 6.84
C LEU A 101 -0.55 3.11 6.52
N ASP A 102 -0.32 4.41 6.60
CA ASP A 102 0.89 5.13 6.19
C ASP A 102 2.14 4.82 7.01
N GLN A 103 1.96 4.42 8.26
CA GLN A 103 3.06 4.02 9.14
C GLN A 103 3.63 2.64 8.78
N PHE A 104 2.81 1.75 8.23
CA PHE A 104 3.15 0.35 7.98
C PHE A 104 3.51 0.08 6.52
N ILE A 105 2.96 0.88 5.60
CA ILE A 105 3.24 0.75 4.17
C ILE A 105 4.36 1.71 3.79
N THR A 106 5.45 1.16 3.27
CA THR A 106 6.58 1.94 2.77
C THR A 106 6.39 2.31 1.30
N LYS A 107 6.33 1.32 0.41
CA LYS A 107 6.20 1.52 -1.05
C LYS A 107 5.01 0.78 -1.66
N ASN A 108 4.89 -0.49 -1.31
CA ASN A 108 3.83 -1.37 -1.74
C ASN A 108 3.48 -2.33 -0.60
N ALA A 109 2.27 -2.86 -0.64
CA ALA A 109 1.79 -3.84 0.31
C ALA A 109 0.61 -4.59 -0.30
N THR A 110 0.42 -5.84 0.14
CA THR A 110 -0.81 -6.58 -0.14
C THR A 110 -1.63 -6.61 1.13
N LEU A 111 -2.91 -6.23 1.03
CA LEU A 111 -3.84 -6.22 2.15
C LEU A 111 -4.84 -7.37 2.01
N THR A 112 -5.13 -7.99 3.14
CA THR A 112 -6.06 -9.12 3.27
C THR A 112 -6.90 -9.00 4.53
N ASN A 113 -7.94 -9.82 4.65
CA ASN A 113 -8.72 -9.88 5.89
C ASN A 113 -7.89 -10.50 7.03
N GLU A 114 -8.20 -10.15 8.28
CA GLU A 114 -7.50 -10.66 9.47
C GLU A 114 -7.50 -12.20 9.57
N LYS A 115 -8.58 -12.84 9.09
CA LYS A 115 -8.79 -14.29 9.16
C LYS A 115 -8.01 -15.09 8.11
N GLU A 116 -7.49 -14.43 7.07
CA GLU A 116 -6.86 -15.07 5.92
C GLU A 116 -5.35 -15.23 6.15
N VAL A 117 -4.97 -16.29 6.86
CA VAL A 117 -3.58 -16.53 7.30
C VAL A 117 -2.71 -17.15 6.19
N ASP A 118 -3.34 -17.87 5.26
CA ASP A 118 -2.68 -18.60 4.17
C ASP A 118 -2.50 -17.75 2.89
N ALA A 119 -2.83 -16.47 2.97
CA ALA A 119 -2.73 -15.56 1.85
C ALA A 119 -1.27 -15.30 1.48
N HIS A 120 -1.01 -15.29 0.17
CA HIS A 120 0.31 -14.97 -0.38
C HIS A 120 0.34 -13.50 -0.84
N PRO A 121 1.44 -12.78 -0.63
CA PRO A 121 1.56 -11.41 -1.10
C PRO A 121 1.61 -11.38 -2.63
N ILE A 122 0.99 -10.35 -3.22
CA ILE A 122 1.06 -10.12 -4.67
C ILE A 122 2.48 -9.67 -5.02
N ARG A 123 3.00 -10.24 -6.11
CA ARG A 123 4.36 -9.94 -6.59
C ARG A 123 4.52 -8.44 -6.81
N ALA A 124 5.57 -7.87 -6.20
CA ALA A 124 5.91 -6.47 -6.38
C ALA A 124 6.09 -6.11 -7.86
N MET A 125 5.65 -4.91 -8.23
CA MET A 125 5.78 -4.39 -9.59
C MET A 125 7.25 -4.40 -10.03
N LYS A 126 7.53 -5.05 -11.15
CA LYS A 126 8.82 -4.95 -11.83
C LYS A 126 8.80 -3.71 -12.70
N PHE A 127 9.79 -2.89 -12.46
CA PHE A 127 9.95 -1.61 -13.10
C PHE A 127 10.89 -1.76 -14.29
N SER A 128 10.42 -1.40 -15.49
CA SER A 128 11.18 -1.60 -16.73
C SER A 128 12.50 -0.82 -16.78
N ALA A 129 12.56 0.31 -16.08
CA ALA A 129 13.73 1.16 -16.02
C ALA A 129 14.37 1.12 -14.62
N SER A 130 15.68 0.95 -14.57
CA SER A 130 16.47 1.10 -13.36
C SER A 130 16.81 2.59 -13.13
N PRO A 131 16.75 3.12 -11.90
CA PRO A 131 17.22 4.47 -11.62
C PRO A 131 18.74 4.55 -11.78
N VAL A 132 19.20 5.17 -12.88
CA VAL A 132 20.64 5.32 -13.19
C VAL A 132 21.26 6.55 -12.54
N VAL A 133 20.49 7.64 -12.45
CA VAL A 133 20.99 8.94 -11.98
C VAL A 133 21.07 8.97 -10.46
N ARG A 134 22.23 9.36 -9.92
CA ARG A 134 22.47 9.58 -8.49
C ARG A 134 22.73 11.06 -8.25
N VAL A 135 22.09 11.62 -7.22
CA VAL A 135 22.23 13.05 -6.85
C VAL A 135 22.52 13.12 -5.36
N ALA A 136 23.61 13.82 -5.00
CA ALA A 136 23.91 14.14 -3.61
C ALA A 136 23.12 15.40 -3.21
N VAL A 137 22.46 15.36 -2.05
CA VAL A 137 21.67 16.48 -1.52
C VAL A 137 22.18 16.81 -0.13
N GLN A 138 22.52 18.07 0.11
CA GLN A 138 22.96 18.58 1.42
C GLN A 138 22.16 19.81 1.82
N CYS A 139 21.99 20.01 3.12
CA CYS A 139 21.38 21.23 3.64
C CYS A 139 22.36 22.40 3.51
N LYS A 140 21.86 23.58 3.11
CA LYS A 140 22.65 24.82 3.18
C LYS A 140 22.91 25.26 4.63
N VAL A 141 21.93 25.03 5.51
CA VAL A 141 22.01 25.35 6.94
C VAL A 141 22.01 24.05 7.74
N ALA A 142 23.01 23.87 8.60
CA ALA A 142 23.18 22.63 9.35
C ALA A 142 22.00 22.31 10.29
N SER A 143 21.30 23.33 10.80
CA SER A 143 20.13 23.16 11.68
C SER A 143 18.90 22.57 10.98
N ASP A 144 18.85 22.57 9.64
CA ASP A 144 17.74 22.01 8.87
C ASP A 144 17.94 20.54 8.47
N LEU A 145 19.06 19.92 8.83
CA LEU A 145 19.33 18.50 8.62
C LEU A 145 18.17 17.57 9.02
N PRO A 146 17.52 17.71 10.20
CA PRO A 146 16.38 16.87 10.56
C PRO A 146 15.20 17.02 9.59
N LYS A 147 14.95 18.23 9.07
CA LYS A 147 13.88 18.49 8.10
C LYS A 147 14.19 17.84 6.75
N LEU A 148 15.45 17.85 6.32
CA LEU A 148 15.88 17.17 5.09
C LEU A 148 15.72 15.65 5.23
N ALA A 149 16.16 15.07 6.35
CA ALA A 149 16.02 13.64 6.60
C ALA A 149 14.54 13.20 6.58
N GLU A 150 13.64 13.98 7.17
CA GLU A 150 12.20 13.73 7.11
C GLU A 150 11.65 13.87 5.68
N GLY A 151 12.06 14.90 4.95
CA GLY A 151 11.68 15.12 3.54
C GLY A 151 12.10 13.96 2.64
N LEU A 152 13.32 13.44 2.80
CA LEU A 152 13.84 12.29 2.06
C LEU A 152 13.04 11.02 2.37
N LYS A 153 12.70 10.77 3.64
CA LYS A 153 11.83 9.64 4.04
C LYS A 153 10.45 9.75 3.38
N ARG A 154 9.87 10.94 3.33
CA ARG A 154 8.57 11.19 2.67
C ARG A 154 8.65 10.98 1.16
N LEU A 155 9.73 11.44 0.52
CA LEU A 155 9.98 11.25 -0.91
C LEU A 155 10.14 9.76 -1.27
N ALA A 156 10.83 9.00 -0.42
CA ALA A 156 11.02 7.56 -0.61
C ALA A 156 9.70 6.77 -0.56
N LYS A 157 8.70 7.25 0.19
CA LYS A 157 7.36 6.63 0.27
C LYS A 157 6.48 6.98 -0.93
N SER A 158 6.50 8.24 -1.39
CA SER A 158 5.62 8.69 -2.49
C SER A 158 6.05 8.22 -3.87
N ARG A 159 7.36 7.94 -4.04
CA ARG A 159 7.94 7.57 -5.32
C ARG A 159 8.04 6.05 -5.46
N SER A 160 7.33 5.51 -6.45
CA SER A 160 7.37 4.09 -6.80
C SER A 160 8.77 3.68 -7.30
N TYR A 161 9.42 4.56 -8.09
CA TYR A 161 10.78 4.39 -8.62
C TYR A 161 11.77 5.32 -7.89
N GLY A 162 12.51 4.78 -6.93
CA GLY A 162 13.55 5.53 -6.23
C GLY A 162 14.40 4.60 -5.37
N GLY A 163 15.72 4.64 -5.59
CA GLY A 163 16.70 3.97 -4.74
C GLY A 163 16.70 4.56 -3.32
N VAL A 164 17.28 3.81 -2.38
CA VAL A 164 17.43 4.23 -0.99
C VAL A 164 18.26 5.51 -0.94
N PHE A 165 17.70 6.59 -0.37
CA PHE A 165 18.45 7.78 -0.01
C PHE A 165 19.19 7.47 1.30
N ASN A 166 20.47 7.11 1.21
CA ASN A 166 21.36 7.05 2.37
C ASN A 166 22.03 8.40 2.59
#